data_AF-A0A520BQ24-F1
#
_entry.id   AF-A0A520BQ24-F1
#
_cell.length_a   1.000
_cell.length_b   1.000
_cell.length_c   1.000
_cell.angle_alpha   90.00
_cell.angle_beta   90.00
_cell.angle_gamma   90.00
#
_symmetry.space_group_name_H-M   'P 1'
#
loop_
_entity.id
_entity.type
_entity.pdbx_description
1 polymer ?
#
loop_
_entity_poly.entity_id
_entity_poly.type
_entity_poly.pdbx_seq_one_letter_code
_entity_poly.pdbx_strand_id
1 'polypeptide(L)'
;MCRRKDLEPAGNMADEFFLYYEELDWCEKFKKAGKKIWFTGKTKIYHKESMSVGKESAVKTYFMTRNRMLFIRRNTGFLNTLLFSIYYIFIACGKQIIKYILKGRFDLVKWSFNGIIWNLKNSKNSKNLGFKI
;
A
#
# COMPACT_ATOMS: atom_id res chain seq x y z
N MET A 1 -11.11 -3.57 -15.88
CA MET A 1 -10.83 -4.26 -17.16
C MET A 1 -9.72 -3.51 -17.88
N CYS A 2 -8.76 -4.21 -18.48
CA CYS A 2 -7.72 -3.63 -19.32
C CYS A 2 -7.57 -4.48 -20.60
N ARG A 3 -7.19 -3.85 -21.73
CA ARG A 3 -6.90 -4.59 -22.96
C ARG A 3 -5.48 -5.15 -22.87
N ARG A 4 -5.25 -6.35 -23.39
CA ARG A 4 -3.91 -6.98 -23.40
C ARG A 4 -2.83 -6.06 -24.00
N LYS A 5 -3.14 -5.37 -25.09
CA LYS A 5 -2.22 -4.40 -25.72
C LYS A 5 -1.82 -3.22 -24.82
N ASP A 6 -2.67 -2.86 -23.86
CA ASP A 6 -2.36 -1.77 -22.94
C ASP A 6 -1.43 -2.25 -21.79
N LEU A 7 -1.23 -3.57 -21.63
CA LEU A 7 -0.31 -4.16 -20.67
C LEU A 7 1.15 -4.04 -21.09
N GLU A 8 1.44 -4.08 -22.40
CA GLU A 8 2.82 -3.99 -22.91
C GLU A 8 3.58 -2.77 -22.37
N PRO A 9 3.02 -1.54 -22.42
CA PRO A 9 3.70 -0.38 -21.85
C PRO A 9 3.57 -0.26 -20.32
N ALA A 10 2.50 -0.79 -19.71
CA ALA A 10 2.26 -0.63 -18.27
C ALA A 10 2.95 -1.71 -17.42
N GLY A 11 3.22 -2.88 -17.99
CA GLY A 11 3.73 -4.05 -17.29
C GLY A 11 2.72 -4.67 -16.31
N ASN A 12 3.20 -5.66 -15.55
CA ASN A 12 2.41 -6.34 -14.53
C ASN A 12 2.34 -5.56 -13.21
N MET A 13 1.46 -6.02 -12.32
CA MET A 13 1.42 -5.57 -10.93
C MET A 13 2.76 -5.84 -10.22
N ALA A 14 3.07 -5.01 -9.24
CA ALA A 14 4.34 -5.02 -8.55
C ALA A 14 4.32 -6.01 -7.38
N ASP A 15 5.06 -7.12 -7.50
CA ASP A 15 5.15 -8.16 -6.46
C ASP A 15 5.71 -7.62 -5.13
N GLU A 16 6.42 -6.48 -5.17
CA GLU A 16 6.96 -5.85 -3.97
C GLU A 16 5.85 -5.51 -2.96
N PHE A 17 4.61 -5.35 -3.39
CA PHE A 17 3.47 -5.04 -2.52
C PHE A 17 2.89 -6.28 -1.83
N PHE A 18 2.88 -7.44 -2.51
CA PHE A 18 2.12 -8.65 -2.17
C PHE A 18 0.60 -8.42 -2.07
N LEU A 19 0.13 -7.53 -1.19
CA LEU A 19 -1.27 -7.14 -1.03
C LEU A 19 -1.40 -5.67 -0.62
N TYR A 20 -2.49 -5.02 -1.01
CA TYR A 20 -2.74 -3.57 -0.84
C TYR A 20 -1.74 -2.67 -1.56
N TYR A 21 -2.27 -1.66 -2.26
CA TYR A 21 -1.54 -0.68 -3.09
C TYR A 21 -0.90 -1.22 -4.38
N GLU A 22 -0.89 -2.53 -4.61
CA GLU A 22 -0.49 -3.17 -5.87
C GLU A 22 -1.34 -2.68 -7.04
N GLU A 23 -2.67 -2.62 -6.87
CA GLU A 23 -3.57 -2.10 -7.89
C GLU A 23 -3.41 -0.59 -8.10
N LEU A 24 -3.12 0.16 -7.03
CA LEU A 24 -2.90 1.61 -7.12
C LEU A 24 -1.59 1.92 -7.85
N ASP A 25 -0.50 1.21 -7.54
CA ASP A 25 0.79 1.32 -8.26
C ASP A 25 0.58 0.99 -9.75
N TRP A 26 -0.23 -0.04 -10.03
CA TRP A 26 -0.55 -0.43 -11.39
C TRP A 26 -1.37 0.63 -12.14
N CYS A 27 -2.36 1.23 -11.49
CA CYS A 27 -3.08 2.38 -12.01
C CYS A 27 -2.12 3.54 -12.36
N GLU A 28 -1.14 3.84 -11.51
CA GLU A 28 -0.15 4.89 -11.80
C GLU A 28 0.74 4.53 -13.00
N LYS A 29 1.10 3.25 -13.18
CA LYS A 29 1.81 2.80 -14.40
C LYS A 29 0.97 3.03 -15.66
N PHE A 30 -0.33 2.74 -15.62
CA PHE A 30 -1.23 3.03 -16.75
C PHE A 30 -1.33 4.52 -17.05
N LYS A 31 -1.43 5.38 -16.02
CA LYS A 31 -1.44 6.84 -16.22
C LYS A 31 -0.14 7.33 -16.86
N LYS A 32 1.01 6.84 -16.40
CA LYS A 32 2.33 7.14 -16.98
C LYS A 32 2.45 6.68 -18.43
N ALA A 33 1.77 5.61 -18.81
CA ALA A 33 1.63 5.14 -20.20
C ALA A 33 0.58 5.92 -21.03
N GLY A 34 0.09 7.07 -20.53
CA GLY A 34 -0.88 7.92 -21.22
C GLY A 34 -2.30 7.37 -21.26
N LYS A 35 -2.62 6.35 -20.44
CA LYS A 35 -3.96 5.74 -20.40
C LYS A 35 -4.84 6.44 -19.38
N LYS A 36 -6.14 6.47 -19.66
CA LYS A 36 -7.17 6.98 -18.74
C LYS A 36 -7.78 5.83 -17.96
N ILE A 37 -8.10 6.10 -16.69
CA ILE A 37 -8.76 5.16 -15.79
C ILE A 37 -10.20 5.62 -15.62
N TRP A 38 -11.15 4.70 -15.78
CA TRP A 38 -12.58 4.99 -15.74
C TRP A 38 -13.30 4.02 -14.80
N PHE A 39 -14.38 4.52 -14.20
CA PHE A 39 -15.34 3.74 -13.46
C PHE A 39 -16.66 3.68 -14.25
N THR A 40 -17.36 2.55 -14.19
CA THR A 40 -18.70 2.40 -14.77
C THR A 40 -19.70 2.01 -13.71
N GLY A 41 -20.77 2.80 -13.57
CA GLY A 41 -21.89 2.48 -12.69
C GLY A 41 -22.86 1.43 -13.26
N LYS A 42 -22.62 0.95 -14.49
CA LYS A 42 -23.52 0.00 -15.18
C LYS A 42 -23.43 -1.43 -14.67
N THR A 43 -22.40 -1.77 -13.90
CA THR A 43 -22.16 -3.12 -13.39
C THR A 43 -21.98 -3.06 -11.88
N LYS A 44 -22.65 -3.96 -11.15
CA LYS A 44 -22.56 -4.06 -9.70
C LYS A 44 -21.99 -5.41 -9.31
N ILE A 45 -20.92 -5.39 -8.52
CA ILE A 45 -20.28 -6.59 -7.96
C ILE A 45 -20.30 -6.45 -6.44
N TYR A 46 -20.80 -7.47 -5.74
CA TYR A 46 -20.79 -7.50 -4.28
C TYR A 46 -19.48 -8.11 -3.78
N HIS A 47 -18.78 -7.40 -2.92
CA HIS A 47 -17.52 -7.86 -2.32
C HIS A 47 -17.64 -7.85 -0.80
N LYS A 48 -17.37 -8.99 -0.17
CA LYS A 48 -17.29 -9.11 1.29
C LYS A 48 -15.91 -8.65 1.75
N GLU A 49 -15.82 -7.38 2.13
CA GLU A 49 -14.55 -6.76 2.49
C GLU A 49 -13.89 -7.43 3.71
N SER A 50 -12.58 -7.64 3.63
CA SER A 50 -11.74 -8.10 4.74
C SER A 50 -12.07 -9.50 5.28
N MET A 51 -12.71 -10.38 4.49
CA MET A 51 -13.00 -11.75 4.91
C MET A 51 -11.76 -12.62 5.08
N SER A 52 -10.80 -12.56 4.14
CA SER A 52 -9.62 -13.44 4.17
C SER A 52 -8.55 -12.97 5.15
N VAL A 53 -8.31 -11.65 5.22
CA VAL A 53 -7.22 -11.06 6.00
C VAL A 53 -7.69 -10.58 7.37
N GLY A 54 -9.00 -10.39 7.57
CA GLY A 54 -9.57 -9.80 8.79
C GLY A 54 -9.50 -8.27 8.81
N LYS A 55 -10.45 -7.64 9.51
CA LYS A 55 -10.60 -6.17 9.53
C LYS A 55 -9.49 -5.44 10.30
N GLU A 56 -8.99 -6.01 11.38
CA GLU A 56 -7.91 -5.46 12.25
C GLU A 56 -6.89 -6.56 12.58
N SER A 57 -6.14 -7.01 11.57
CA SER A 57 -5.14 -8.08 11.68
C SER A 57 -3.70 -7.58 11.52
N ALA A 58 -2.75 -8.39 11.97
CA ALA A 58 -1.32 -8.16 11.82
C ALA A 58 -0.91 -7.92 10.36
N VAL A 59 -1.36 -8.80 9.46
CA VAL A 59 -1.10 -8.74 8.02
C VAL A 59 -1.60 -7.41 7.46
N LYS A 60 -2.85 -7.03 7.78
CA LYS A 60 -3.42 -5.78 7.28
C LYS A 60 -2.69 -4.55 7.80
N THR A 61 -2.42 -4.50 9.10
CA THR A 61 -1.70 -3.38 9.70
C THR A 61 -0.31 -3.23 9.09
N TYR A 62 0.43 -4.33 8.96
CA TYR A 62 1.78 -4.30 8.38
C TYR A 62 1.78 -3.82 6.92
N PHE A 63 1.04 -4.50 6.04
CA PHE A 63 1.07 -4.19 4.61
C PHE A 63 0.43 -2.84 4.31
N MET A 64 -0.65 -2.42 4.99
CA MET A 64 -1.19 -1.07 4.80
C MET A 64 -0.17 0.02 5.19
N THR A 65 0.53 -0.14 6.33
CA THR A 65 1.51 0.83 6.78
C THR A 65 2.72 0.87 5.85
N ARG A 66 3.31 -0.31 5.56
CA ARG A 66 4.46 -0.45 4.66
C ARG A 66 4.16 0.07 3.25
N ASN A 67 3.06 -0.39 2.67
CA ASN A 67 2.82 -0.24 1.24
C ASN A 67 2.34 1.16 0.85
N ARG A 68 1.65 1.87 1.75
CA ARG A 68 1.31 3.27 1.50
C ARG A 68 2.57 4.13 1.32
N MET A 69 3.60 3.92 2.13
CA MET A 69 4.89 4.59 1.94
C MET A 69 5.60 4.12 0.68
N LEU A 70 5.63 2.80 0.43
CA LEU A 70 6.23 2.23 -0.77
C LEU A 70 5.63 2.81 -2.06
N PHE A 71 4.30 2.96 -2.10
CA PHE A 71 3.58 3.56 -3.23
C PHE A 71 4.07 4.98 -3.53
N ILE A 72 4.21 5.83 -2.50
CA ILE A 72 4.68 7.20 -2.68
C ILE A 72 6.14 7.23 -3.15
N ARG A 73 7.01 6.38 -2.57
CA ARG A 73 8.42 6.25 -2.97
C ARG A 73 8.61 5.79 -4.42
N ARG A 74 7.63 5.08 -4.97
CA ARG A 74 7.63 4.58 -6.36
C ARG A 74 7.04 5.57 -7.35
N ASN A 75 6.06 6.36 -6.93
CA ASN A 75 5.24 7.15 -7.85
C ASN A 75 5.43 8.66 -7.76
N THR A 76 6.23 9.16 -6.82
CA THR A 76 6.44 10.60 -6.64
C THR A 76 7.91 11.00 -6.63
N GLY A 77 8.18 12.29 -6.80
CA GLY A 77 9.52 12.86 -6.67
C GLY A 77 10.02 12.88 -5.21
N PHE A 78 11.32 13.19 -5.05
CA PHE A 78 11.99 13.16 -3.75
C PHE A 78 11.31 14.05 -2.69
N LEU A 79 11.03 15.31 -3.01
CA LEU A 79 10.41 16.25 -2.06
C LEU A 79 9.04 15.77 -1.59
N ASN A 80 8.19 15.32 -2.52
CA ASN A 80 6.87 14.77 -2.18
C ASN A 80 7.00 13.52 -1.32
N THR A 81 7.96 12.64 -1.63
CA THR A 81 8.24 11.45 -0.83
C THR A 81 8.68 11.82 0.58
N LEU A 82 9.57 12.80 0.73
CA LEU A 82 10.09 13.25 2.02
C LEU A 82 8.98 13.85 2.89
N LEU A 83 8.27 14.86 2.37
CA LEU A 83 7.20 15.55 3.09
C LEU A 83 6.07 14.59 3.47
N PHE A 84 5.67 13.71 2.55
CA PHE A 84 4.68 12.68 2.84
C PHE A 84 5.18 11.71 3.91
N SER A 85 6.43 11.28 3.86
CA SER A 85 6.98 10.33 4.85
C SER A 85 6.97 10.92 6.25
N ILE A 86 7.34 12.20 6.41
CA ILE A 86 7.27 12.92 7.69
C ILE A 86 5.82 12.95 8.18
N TYR A 87 4.90 13.47 7.36
CA TYR A 87 3.47 13.50 7.70
C TYR A 87 2.93 12.11 8.08
N TYR A 88 3.26 11.09 7.29
CA TYR A 88 2.69 9.77 7.43
C TYR A 88 3.20 9.06 8.68
N ILE A 89 4.48 9.20 9.01
CA ILE A 89 5.08 8.60 10.20
C ILE A 89 4.54 9.28 11.47
N PHE A 90 4.63 10.61 11.55
CA PHE A 90 4.34 11.32 12.80
C PHE A 90 2.84 11.53 13.04
N ILE A 91 2.07 11.79 11.99
CA ILE A 91 0.64 12.12 12.13
C ILE A 91 -0.22 10.89 11.87
N ALA A 92 -0.16 10.29 10.68
CA ALA A 92 -1.07 9.22 10.32
C ALA A 92 -0.81 7.92 11.11
N CYS A 93 0.45 7.46 11.15
CA CYS A 93 0.84 6.28 11.93
C CYS A 93 0.78 6.58 13.44
N GLY A 94 1.19 7.78 13.87
CA GLY A 94 1.05 8.22 15.27
C GLY A 94 -0.40 8.10 15.76
N LYS A 95 -1.36 8.67 15.03
CA LYS A 95 -2.80 8.54 15.32
C LYS A 95 -3.26 7.08 15.35
N GLN A 96 -2.81 6.26 14.41
CA GLN A 96 -3.16 4.83 14.36
C GLN A 96 -2.64 4.07 15.58
N ILE A 97 -1.38 4.31 15.97
CA ILE A 97 -0.75 3.68 17.13
C ILE A 97 -1.48 4.07 18.40
N ILE A 98 -1.76 5.35 18.60
CA ILE A 98 -2.55 5.85 19.76
C ILE A 98 -3.90 5.12 19.80
N LYS A 99 -4.60 5.01 18.67
CA LYS A 99 -5.88 4.27 18.60
C LYS A 99 -5.73 2.81 19.00
N TYR A 100 -4.66 2.12 18.60
CA TYR A 100 -4.44 0.73 19.00
C TYR A 100 -4.11 0.59 20.49
N ILE A 101 -3.33 1.51 21.05
CA ILE A 101 -3.03 1.56 22.49
C ILE A 101 -4.32 1.75 23.28
N LEU A 102 -5.16 2.72 22.93
CA LEU A 102 -6.46 2.95 23.60
C LEU A 102 -7.41 1.76 23.51
N LYS A 103 -7.29 0.94 22.46
CA LYS A 103 -8.06 -0.30 22.29
C LYS A 103 -7.42 -1.54 22.97
N GLY A 104 -6.26 -1.39 23.62
CA GLY A 104 -5.50 -2.52 24.18
C GLY A 104 -4.86 -3.45 23.13
N ARG A 105 -4.83 -3.05 21.86
CA ARG A 105 -4.31 -3.85 20.72
C ARG A 105 -2.81 -3.63 20.49
N PHE A 106 -2.01 -3.84 21.54
CA PHE A 106 -0.55 -3.71 21.48
C PHE A 106 0.09 -4.69 20.49
N ASP A 107 -0.57 -5.81 20.22
CA ASP A 107 -0.21 -6.78 19.19
C ASP A 107 -0.12 -6.17 17.78
N LEU A 108 -0.90 -5.12 17.49
CA LEU A 108 -0.90 -4.43 16.20
C LEU A 108 0.11 -3.28 16.13
N VAL A 109 0.44 -2.66 17.27
CA VAL A 109 1.40 -1.55 17.35
C VAL A 109 2.76 -1.95 16.77
N LYS A 110 3.25 -3.15 17.13
CA LYS A 110 4.52 -3.67 16.58
C LYS A 110 4.52 -3.75 15.05
N TRP A 111 3.37 -4.06 14.44
CA TRP A 111 3.26 -4.19 12.98
C TRP A 111 3.25 -2.85 12.27
N SER A 112 2.68 -1.80 12.89
CA SER A 112 2.81 -0.43 12.40
C SER A 112 4.28 0.00 12.39
N PHE A 113 5.03 -0.24 13.47
CA PHE A 113 6.46 0.08 13.52
C PHE A 113 7.28 -0.73 12.51
N ASN A 114 7.04 -2.04 12.40
CA ASN A 114 7.75 -2.89 11.44
C ASN A 114 7.53 -2.42 9.99
N GLY A 115 6.32 -1.96 9.64
CA GLY A 115 6.05 -1.41 8.31
C GLY A 115 6.83 -0.11 8.01
N ILE A 116 7.00 0.75 9.02
CA ILE A 116 7.83 1.96 8.91
C ILE A 116 9.30 1.59 8.79
N ILE A 117 9.82 0.75 9.70
CA ILE A 117 11.21 0.31 9.73
C ILE A 117 11.60 -0.35 8.40
N TRP A 118 10.71 -1.15 7.81
CA TRP A 118 10.96 -1.75 6.51
C TRP A 118 11.27 -0.70 5.44
N ASN A 119 10.52 0.41 5.41
CA ASN A 119 10.74 1.49 4.43
C ASN A 119 12.07 2.23 4.63
N LEU A 120 12.56 2.30 5.87
CA LEU A 120 13.85 2.91 6.19
C LEU A 120 15.03 2.00 5.83
N LYS A 121 14.86 0.68 5.95
CA LYS A 121 15.93 -0.31 5.72
C LYS A 121 16.00 -0.86 4.30
N ASN A 122 14.90 -0.80 3.54
CA ASN A 122 14.80 -1.48 2.24
C ASN A 122 14.58 -0.50 1.09
N SER A 123 15.14 -0.83 -0.07
CA SER A 123 14.84 -0.18 -1.34
C SER A 123 13.39 -0.42 -1.78
N LYS A 124 12.86 0.49 -2.60
CA LYS A 124 11.53 0.38 -3.23
C LYS A 124 11.39 -0.77 -4.24
N ASN A 125 12.50 -1.42 -4.59
CA ASN A 125 12.56 -2.59 -5.47
C ASN A 125 12.90 -3.88 -4.70
N SER A 126 12.91 -3.85 -3.35
CA SER A 126 13.24 -5.02 -2.55
C SER A 126 12.15 -6.09 -2.66
N LYS A 127 12.57 -7.33 -2.97
CA LYS A 127 11.70 -8.52 -2.96
C LYS A 127 11.49 -9.09 -1.56
N ASN A 128 12.25 -8.62 -0.57
CA ASN A 128 12.02 -9.01 0.82
C ASN A 128 10.78 -8.28 1.35
N LEU A 129 9.70 -9.02 1.59
CA LEU A 129 8.45 -8.46 2.09
C LEU A 129 8.51 -8.02 3.55
N GLY A 130 9.49 -8.50 4.33
CA GLY A 130 9.62 -8.18 5.76
C GLY A 130 8.50 -8.71 6.65
N PHE A 131 7.69 -9.62 6.11
CA PHE A 131 6.62 -10.33 6.80
C PHE A 131 6.61 -11.78 6.33
N LYS A 132 6.53 -12.73 7.26
CA LYS A 132 6.42 -14.15 6.95
C LYS A 132 4.97 -14.45 6.58
N ILE A 133 4.74 -14.79 5.32
CA ILE A 133 3.44 -15.21 4.79
C ILE A 133 3.13 -16.62 5.28
#